data_AF-A0A8H4EUU0-F1
#
_entry.id   AF-A0A8H4EUU0-F1
#
_cell.length_a   1.000
_cell.length_b   1.000
_cell.length_c   1.000
_cell.angle_alpha   90.00
_cell.angle_beta   90.00
_cell.angle_gamma   90.00
#
_symmetry.space_group_name_H-M   'P 1'
#
loop_
_entity.id
_entity.type
_entity.pdbx_description
1 polymer ?
#
loop_
_entity_poly.entity_id
_entity_poly.type
_entity_poly.pdbx_seq_one_letter_code
_entity_poly.pdbx_strand_id
1 'polypeptide(L)'
;MNLVDKTTKCCCCVPLRGGVISITILSLGWLAYTVVIDILSLVSGNNTVGLIVDLVISSLFLLIFIFGFIISCFTKDAKLLRIYAILYDVFVAIIIFDSITNIIAILASKSTSVNNCISGGGQSNVSPSNNNNSASECEKRYWLFAAILIVFNLLIIFLVIHFALVISAYAANRKAKEMKAALVHEITESNISSAHGTSTHGTSTHGTSTYGFAGKT
;
A
#
# COMPACT_ATOMS: atom_id res chain seq x y z
N MET A 1 -21.20 -23.96 14.32
CA MET A 1 -20.73 -23.20 15.49
C MET A 1 -20.55 -21.74 15.10
N ASN A 2 -21.45 -20.88 15.60
CA ASN A 2 -21.52 -19.45 15.31
C ASN A 2 -20.56 -18.66 16.22
N LEU A 3 -19.28 -18.62 15.88
CA LEU A 3 -18.27 -17.81 16.58
C LEU A 3 -17.85 -16.54 15.80
N VAL A 4 -18.53 -16.21 14.70
CA VAL A 4 -18.05 -15.20 13.74
C VAL A 4 -18.64 -13.79 13.95
N ASP A 5 -19.68 -13.63 14.78
CA ASP A 5 -20.40 -12.34 14.88
C ASP A 5 -20.05 -11.45 16.08
N LYS A 6 -19.21 -11.91 17.03
CA LYS A 6 -18.87 -11.13 18.23
C LYS A 6 -17.41 -10.67 18.33
N THR A 7 -16.58 -10.98 17.35
CA THR A 7 -15.15 -10.62 17.30
C THR A 7 -14.84 -9.56 16.23
N THR A 8 -15.75 -8.62 15.96
CA THR A 8 -15.53 -7.47 15.06
C THR A 8 -15.24 -6.15 15.81
N LYS A 9 -14.90 -6.23 17.10
CA LYS A 9 -14.28 -5.13 17.85
C LYS A 9 -12.92 -5.58 18.37
N CYS A 10 -11.93 -5.62 17.48
CA CYS A 10 -10.53 -5.63 17.94
C CYS A 10 -10.21 -4.28 18.59
N CYS A 11 -9.51 -4.31 19.73
CA CYS A 11 -9.25 -3.22 20.66
C CYS A 11 -8.50 -1.98 20.15
N CYS A 12 -8.24 -1.83 18.86
CA CYS A 12 -7.68 -0.60 18.29
C CYS A 12 -8.46 -0.25 17.01
N CYS A 13 -9.39 0.70 17.15
CA CYS A 13 -10.24 1.26 16.10
C CYS A 13 -9.46 2.02 15.02
N VAL A 14 -8.38 1.46 14.47
CA VAL A 14 -7.79 1.98 13.24
C VAL A 14 -8.55 1.32 12.10
N PRO A 15 -9.50 2.02 11.46
CA PRO A 15 -10.15 1.46 10.28
C PRO A 15 -9.06 1.04 9.30
N LEU A 16 -9.20 -0.14 8.70
CA LEU A 16 -8.27 -0.67 7.68
C LEU A 16 -7.88 0.38 6.63
N ARG A 17 -8.83 1.29 6.34
CA ARG A 17 -8.66 2.49 5.49
C ARG A 17 -7.58 3.45 5.99
N GLY A 18 -7.49 3.70 7.29
CA GLY A 18 -6.53 4.63 7.90
C GLY A 18 -5.08 4.18 7.67
N GLY A 19 -4.80 2.88 7.86
CA GLY A 19 -3.44 2.34 7.64
C GLY A 19 -2.97 2.53 6.19
N VAL A 20 -3.84 2.19 5.22
CA VAL A 20 -3.52 2.39 3.80
C VAL A 20 -3.31 3.87 3.49
N ILE A 21 -4.17 4.76 3.99
CA ILE A 21 -4.03 6.21 3.78
C ILE A 21 -2.70 6.73 4.35
N SER A 22 -2.35 6.37 5.59
CA SER A 22 -1.12 6.81 6.22
C SER A 22 0.12 6.35 5.45
N ILE A 23 0.13 5.10 4.98
CA ILE A 23 1.27 4.57 4.22
C ILE A 23 1.35 5.22 2.85
N THR A 24 0.22 5.40 2.17
CA THR A 24 0.21 6.08 0.88
C THR A 24 0.76 7.50 1.01
N ILE A 25 0.40 8.25 2.07
CA ILE A 25 0.95 9.59 2.31
C ILE A 25 2.46 9.53 2.58
N LEU A 26 2.91 8.59 3.42
CA LEU A 26 4.33 8.44 3.74
C LEU A 26 5.15 8.07 2.50
N SER A 27 4.65 7.12 1.71
CA SER A 27 5.24 6.71 0.44
C SER A 27 5.22 7.83 -0.59
N LEU A 28 4.13 8.60 -0.70
CA LEU A 28 4.09 9.76 -1.60
C LEU A 28 5.13 10.80 -1.22
N GLY A 29 5.27 11.09 0.08
CA GLY A 29 6.26 12.05 0.58
C GLY A 29 7.68 11.60 0.28
N TRP A 30 7.98 10.32 0.53
CA TRP A 30 9.28 9.74 0.20
C TRP A 30 9.58 9.78 -1.30
N LEU A 31 8.62 9.35 -2.12
CA LEU A 31 8.78 9.29 -3.58
C LEU A 31 8.92 10.69 -4.20
N ALA A 32 8.14 11.66 -3.72
CA ALA A 32 8.27 13.06 -4.13
C ALA A 32 9.64 13.63 -3.75
N TYR A 33 10.15 13.29 -2.57
CA TYR A 33 11.48 13.66 -2.15
C TYR A 33 12.56 13.09 -3.08
N THR A 34 12.49 11.79 -3.40
CA THR A 34 13.42 11.14 -4.34
C THR A 34 13.41 11.82 -5.71
N VAL A 35 12.23 12.04 -6.29
CA VAL A 35 12.09 12.72 -7.59
C VAL A 35 12.73 14.11 -7.58
N VAL A 36 12.61 14.88 -6.49
CA VAL A 36 13.25 16.20 -6.37
C VAL A 36 14.78 16.08 -6.35
N ILE A 37 15.32 15.09 -5.65
CA ILE A 37 16.77 14.83 -5.60
C ILE A 37 17.30 14.39 -6.96
N ASP A 38 16.56 13.56 -7.70
CA ASP A 38 16.95 13.11 -9.03
C ASP A 38 16.95 14.27 -10.03
N ILE A 39 15.91 15.12 -9.99
CA ILE A 39 15.85 16.33 -10.81
C ILE A 39 17.03 17.26 -10.49
N LEU A 40 17.33 17.47 -9.20
CA LEU A 40 18.44 18.30 -8.79
C LEU A 40 19.78 17.73 -9.29
N SER A 41 19.94 16.41 -9.23
CA SER A 41 21.12 15.69 -9.71
C SER A 41 21.27 15.82 -11.24
N LEU A 42 20.16 15.73 -11.97
CA LEU A 42 20.14 15.92 -13.43
C LEU A 42 20.51 17.36 -13.82
N VAL A 43 20.00 18.35 -13.10
CA VAL A 43 20.33 19.78 -13.33
C VAL A 43 21.81 20.07 -13.02
N SER A 44 22.40 19.35 -12.06
CA SER A 44 23.83 19.48 -11.73
C SER A 44 24.78 18.92 -12.79
N GLY A 45 24.26 18.32 -13.88
CA GLY A 45 25.03 17.80 -15.00
C GLY A 45 25.49 16.34 -14.83
N ASN A 46 25.03 15.65 -13.78
CA ASN A 46 25.32 14.23 -13.58
C ASN A 46 24.34 13.37 -14.41
N ASN A 47 24.56 13.31 -15.71
CA ASN A 47 23.62 12.67 -16.64
C ASN A 47 23.87 11.16 -16.78
N THR A 48 23.76 10.42 -15.68
CA THR A 48 23.86 8.95 -15.74
C THR A 48 22.55 8.36 -16.26
N VAL A 49 22.64 7.41 -17.18
CA VAL A 49 21.46 6.69 -17.72
C VAL A 49 20.62 6.09 -16.59
N GLY A 50 21.26 5.69 -15.48
CA GLY A 50 20.58 5.18 -14.29
C GLY A 50 19.60 6.17 -13.67
N LEU A 51 19.98 7.46 -13.55
CA LEU A 51 19.09 8.49 -12.98
C LEU A 51 17.84 8.73 -13.85
N ILE A 52 17.98 8.68 -15.17
CA ILE A 52 16.84 8.84 -16.08
C ILE A 52 15.87 7.66 -15.93
N VAL A 53 16.41 6.44 -15.85
CA VAL A 53 15.59 5.23 -15.65
C VAL A 53 14.89 5.28 -14.30
N ASP A 54 15.58 5.66 -13.23
CA ASP A 54 15.03 5.76 -11.89
C ASP A 54 13.91 6.81 -11.80
N LEU A 55 14.09 7.97 -12.44
CA LEU A 55 13.08 9.01 -12.53
C LEU A 55 11.79 8.52 -13.22
N VAL A 56 11.93 7.76 -14.31
CA VAL A 56 10.78 7.19 -15.05
C VAL A 56 10.04 6.16 -14.18
N ILE A 57 10.78 5.29 -13.50
CA ILE A 57 10.21 4.26 -12.61
C ILE A 57 9.49 4.93 -11.43
N SER A 58 10.13 5.90 -10.78
CA SER A 58 9.57 6.68 -9.67
C SER A 58 8.30 7.43 -10.10
N SER A 59 8.28 8.02 -11.29
CA SER A 59 7.08 8.68 -11.82
C SER A 59 5.92 7.69 -12.05
N LEU A 60 6.22 6.50 -12.56
CA LEU A 60 5.22 5.46 -12.79
C LEU A 60 4.64 4.95 -11.46
N PHE A 61 5.47 4.79 -10.43
CA PHE A 61 5.00 4.46 -9.10
C PHE A 61 4.11 5.54 -8.48
N LEU A 62 4.44 6.82 -8.69
CA LEU A 62 3.64 7.94 -8.21
C LEU A 62 2.21 7.87 -8.74
N LEU A 63 2.05 7.55 -10.03
CA LEU A 63 0.74 7.36 -10.66
C LEU A 63 -0.03 6.18 -10.05
N ILE A 64 0.63 5.06 -9.79
CA ILE A 64 0.03 3.89 -9.13
C ILE A 64 -0.47 4.24 -7.72
N PHE A 65 0.31 5.00 -6.95
CA PHE A 65 -0.07 5.42 -5.61
C PHE A 65 -1.25 6.39 -5.61
N ILE A 66 -1.27 7.38 -6.52
CA ILE A 66 -2.41 8.29 -6.68
C ILE A 66 -3.67 7.50 -7.06
N PHE A 67 -3.55 6.58 -8.00
CA PHE A 67 -4.66 5.72 -8.42
C PHE A 67 -5.19 4.87 -7.26
N GLY A 68 -4.30 4.25 -6.49
CA GLY A 68 -4.66 3.49 -5.30
C GLY A 68 -5.33 4.36 -4.23
N PHE A 69 -4.84 5.58 -4.04
CA PHE A 69 -5.44 6.55 -3.12
C PHE A 69 -6.87 6.92 -3.53
N ILE A 70 -7.07 7.26 -4.82
CA ILE A 70 -8.39 7.62 -5.35
C ILE A 70 -9.37 6.46 -5.20
N ILE A 71 -8.97 5.23 -5.54
CA ILE A 71 -9.84 4.05 -5.39
C ILE A 71 -10.21 3.83 -3.93
N SER A 72 -9.24 3.96 -3.02
CA SER A 72 -9.46 3.75 -1.59
C SER A 72 -10.45 4.76 -1.01
N CYS A 73 -10.38 6.01 -1.47
CA CYS A 73 -11.22 7.13 -0.99
C CYS A 73 -12.62 7.13 -1.61
N PHE A 74 -12.75 6.97 -2.92
CA PHE A 74 -13.99 7.31 -3.64
C PHE A 74 -14.81 6.10 -4.08
N THR A 75 -14.21 4.91 -4.18
CA THR A 75 -14.87 3.80 -4.86
C THR A 75 -15.67 2.92 -3.92
N LYS A 76 -17.00 2.88 -4.14
CA LYS A 76 -17.90 1.91 -3.50
C LYS A 76 -18.03 0.61 -4.27
N ASP A 77 -17.40 0.45 -5.43
CA ASP A 77 -17.54 -0.76 -6.25
C ASP A 77 -16.51 -1.84 -5.88
N ALA A 78 -16.97 -3.09 -5.73
CA ALA A 78 -16.09 -4.22 -5.45
C ALA A 78 -15.22 -4.65 -6.65
N LYS A 79 -15.69 -4.40 -7.88
CA LYS A 79 -14.94 -4.75 -9.10
C LYS A 79 -13.60 -4.01 -9.19
N LEU A 80 -13.61 -2.70 -8.93
CA LEU A 80 -12.40 -1.87 -8.94
C LEU A 80 -11.41 -2.26 -7.83
N LEU A 81 -11.93 -2.64 -6.66
CA LEU A 81 -11.09 -3.10 -5.55
C LEU A 81 -10.35 -4.40 -5.88
N ARG A 82 -10.94 -5.28 -6.70
CA ARG A 82 -10.28 -6.50 -7.18
C ARG A 82 -9.14 -6.20 -8.15
N ILE A 83 -9.34 -5.27 -9.08
CA ILE A 83 -8.29 -4.84 -10.01
C ILE A 83 -7.14 -4.21 -9.22
N TYR A 84 -7.45 -3.38 -8.23
CA TYR A 84 -6.46 -2.80 -7.34
C TYR A 84 -5.66 -3.85 -6.57
N ALA A 85 -6.31 -4.89 -6.04
CA ALA A 85 -5.61 -5.98 -5.35
C ALA A 85 -4.59 -6.70 -6.25
N ILE A 86 -4.93 -6.94 -7.52
CA ILE A 86 -4.01 -7.56 -8.49
C ILE A 86 -2.84 -6.62 -8.82
N LEU A 87 -3.13 -5.34 -9.05
CA LEU A 87 -2.08 -4.34 -9.31
C LEU A 87 -1.13 -4.20 -8.12
N TYR A 88 -1.67 -4.22 -6.89
CA TYR A 88 -0.88 -4.13 -5.68
C TYR A 88 0.01 -5.36 -5.47
N ASP A 89 -0.46 -6.55 -5.83
CA ASP A 89 0.34 -7.78 -5.77
C ASP A 89 1.55 -7.74 -6.72
N VAL A 90 1.34 -7.27 -7.95
CA VAL A 90 2.44 -7.02 -8.91
C VAL A 90 3.42 -5.98 -8.37
N PHE A 91 2.91 -4.92 -7.75
CA PHE A 91 3.72 -3.87 -7.14
C PHE A 91 4.58 -4.40 -5.98
N VAL A 92 4.02 -5.26 -5.12
CA VAL A 92 4.74 -5.93 -4.04
C VAL A 92 5.91 -6.75 -4.59
N ALA A 93 5.69 -7.51 -5.67
CA ALA A 93 6.75 -8.29 -6.31
C ALA A 93 7.89 -7.40 -6.82
N ILE A 94 7.58 -6.25 -7.41
CA ILE A 94 8.58 -5.29 -7.89
C ILE A 94 9.38 -4.70 -6.72
N ILE A 95 8.73 -4.30 -5.62
CA ILE A 95 9.41 -3.80 -4.42
C ILE A 95 10.37 -4.84 -3.86
N ILE A 96 9.95 -6.10 -3.79
CA ILE A 96 10.80 -7.18 -3.28
C ILE A 96 12.04 -7.33 -4.16
N PHE A 97 11.87 -7.32 -5.49
CA PHE A 97 12.98 -7.40 -6.42
C PHE A 97 13.95 -6.22 -6.25
N ASP A 98 13.43 -5.00 -6.17
CA ASP A 98 14.21 -3.77 -5.95
C ASP A 98 14.97 -3.79 -4.60
N SER A 99 14.32 -4.28 -3.54
CA SER A 99 14.96 -4.41 -2.24
C SER A 99 16.13 -5.41 -2.28
N ILE A 100 15.98 -6.52 -3.01
CA ILE A 100 17.04 -7.52 -3.20
C ILE A 100 18.21 -6.93 -3.99
N THR A 101 17.94 -6.24 -5.11
CA THR A 101 18.99 -5.60 -5.91
C THR A 101 19.73 -4.53 -5.13
N ASN A 102 19.03 -3.74 -4.31
CA ASN A 102 19.64 -2.74 -3.43
C ASN A 102 20.56 -3.38 -2.39
N ILE A 103 20.14 -4.48 -1.75
CA ILE A 103 21.00 -5.22 -0.81
C ILE A 103 22.27 -5.73 -1.53
N ILE A 104 22.13 -6.29 -2.73
CA ILE A 104 23.28 -6.75 -3.53
C ILE A 104 24.20 -5.58 -3.89
N ALA A 105 23.65 -4.44 -4.30
CA ALA A 105 24.41 -3.25 -4.66
C ALA A 105 25.19 -2.68 -3.45
N ILE A 106 24.58 -2.67 -2.26
CA ILE A 106 25.26 -2.32 -1.02
C ILE A 106 26.43 -3.27 -0.81
N LEU A 107 26.23 -4.58 -0.85
CA LEU A 107 27.32 -5.56 -0.65
C LEU A 107 28.44 -5.43 -1.69
N ALA A 108 28.10 -5.17 -2.96
CA ALA A 108 29.06 -5.02 -4.04
C ALA A 108 29.88 -3.72 -3.94
N SER A 109 29.32 -2.66 -3.37
CA SER A 109 29.97 -1.34 -3.24
C SER A 109 30.95 -1.25 -2.07
N LYS A 110 31.11 -2.31 -1.25
CA LYS A 110 31.98 -2.34 -0.07
C LYS A 110 33.39 -1.83 -0.35
N SER A 111 34.05 -2.38 -1.37
CA SER A 111 35.45 -2.07 -1.66
C SER A 111 35.64 -0.60 -2.08
N THR A 112 34.74 -0.09 -2.93
CA THR A 112 34.77 1.29 -3.40
C THR A 112 34.52 2.28 -2.26
N SER A 113 33.52 2.03 -1.41
CA SER A 113 33.20 2.92 -0.28
C SER A 113 34.31 2.96 0.76
N VAL A 114 34.93 1.81 1.07
CA VAL A 114 36.06 1.77 2.01
C VAL A 114 37.29 2.48 1.44
N ASN A 115 37.60 2.29 0.15
CA ASN A 115 38.71 2.99 -0.50
C ASN A 115 38.49 4.51 -0.55
N ASN A 116 37.25 4.95 -0.79
CA ASN A 116 36.90 6.38 -0.77
C ASN A 116 36.98 6.97 0.64
N CYS A 117 36.65 6.20 1.68
CA CYS A 117 36.81 6.62 3.08
C CYS A 117 38.29 6.84 3.43
N ILE A 118 39.17 5.92 3.02
CA ILE A 118 40.62 6.02 3.24
C ILE A 118 41.21 7.20 2.46
N SER A 119 40.78 7.39 1.20
CA SER A 119 41.32 8.43 0.31
C SER A 119 40.78 9.83 0.62
N GLY A 120 39.53 9.93 1.10
CA GLY A 120 38.85 11.18 1.41
C GLY A 120 39.20 11.80 2.76
N GLY A 121 39.88 11.05 3.65
CA GLY A 121 40.34 11.56 4.95
C GLY A 121 41.50 12.56 4.91
N GLY A 122 42.07 12.82 3.72
CA GLY A 122 43.33 13.57 3.53
C GLY A 122 43.20 15.06 3.22
N GLN A 123 42.26 15.79 3.85
CA GLN A 123 42.23 17.26 3.73
C GLN A 123 42.15 18.03 5.05
N SER A 124 42.46 17.35 6.16
CA SER A 124 42.83 18.02 7.40
C SER A 124 44.34 17.80 7.58
N ASN A 125 45.13 18.87 7.67
CA ASN A 125 46.60 18.88 7.80
C ASN A 125 47.11 18.26 9.13
N VAL A 126 46.50 17.17 9.59
CA VAL A 126 46.79 16.52 10.87
C VAL A 126 47.81 15.40 10.62
N SER A 127 48.89 15.51 11.38
CA SER A 127 50.14 14.76 11.32
C SER A 127 50.01 13.24 11.04
N PRO A 128 50.88 12.65 10.20
CA PRO A 128 50.82 11.26 9.74
C PRO A 128 51.34 10.27 10.80
N SER A 129 50.62 10.14 11.92
CA SER A 129 50.97 9.20 12.98
C SER A 129 49.83 8.18 13.16
N ASN A 130 50.10 6.93 12.75
CA ASN A 130 49.28 5.71 12.85
C ASN A 130 48.19 5.46 11.77
N ASN A 131 48.63 5.06 10.57
CA ASN A 131 47.78 4.67 9.43
C ASN A 131 46.93 3.40 9.63
N ASN A 132 47.23 2.54 10.60
CA ASN A 132 46.54 1.26 10.73
C ASN A 132 45.15 1.39 11.41
N ASN A 133 44.93 2.45 12.19
CA ASN A 133 43.68 2.61 12.93
C ASN A 133 42.54 3.13 12.04
N SER A 134 42.84 3.92 11.00
CA SER A 134 41.82 4.57 10.15
C SER A 134 41.04 3.59 9.27
N ALA A 135 41.69 2.55 8.73
CA ALA A 135 41.02 1.54 7.90
C ALA A 135 39.98 0.74 8.69
N SER A 136 40.32 0.34 9.92
CA SER A 136 39.42 -0.44 10.79
C SER A 136 38.18 0.36 11.22
N GLU A 137 38.31 1.67 11.44
CA GLU A 137 37.19 2.54 11.77
C GLU A 137 36.25 2.78 10.59
N CYS A 138 36.81 2.97 9.38
CA CYS A 138 36.02 3.09 8.14
C CYS A 138 35.20 1.83 7.89
N GLU A 139 35.79 0.64 8.00
CA GLU A 139 35.08 -0.62 7.80
C GLU A 139 33.95 -0.79 8.84
N LYS A 140 34.21 -0.46 10.11
CA LYS A 140 33.19 -0.55 11.17
C LYS A 140 32.01 0.39 10.91
N ARG A 141 32.27 1.63 10.48
CA ARG A 141 31.21 2.61 10.14
C ARG A 141 30.39 2.16 8.93
N TYR A 142 31.07 1.66 7.89
CA TYR A 142 30.40 1.14 6.71
C TYR A 142 29.47 -0.03 7.05
N TRP A 143 29.95 -1.01 7.84
CA TRP A 143 29.13 -2.14 8.25
C TRP A 143 27.92 -1.73 9.10
N LEU A 144 28.09 -0.75 9.99
CA LEU A 144 26.98 -0.22 10.79
C LEU A 144 25.91 0.39 9.89
N PHE A 145 26.30 1.23 8.93
CA PHE A 145 25.37 1.86 8.00
C PHE A 145 24.69 0.83 7.08
N ALA A 146 25.46 -0.09 6.50
CA ALA A 146 24.95 -1.18 5.66
C ALA A 146 23.96 -2.06 6.44
N ALA A 147 24.27 -2.43 7.67
CA ALA A 147 23.38 -3.22 8.52
C ALA A 147 22.05 -2.50 8.79
N ILE A 148 22.09 -1.21 9.10
CA ILE A 148 20.87 -0.40 9.30
C ILE A 148 20.02 -0.39 8.03
N LEU A 149 20.63 -0.14 6.86
CA LEU A 149 19.91 -0.14 5.59
C LEU A 149 19.30 -1.50 5.26
N ILE A 150 20.03 -2.60 5.50
CA ILE A 150 19.51 -3.96 5.27
C ILE A 150 18.30 -4.24 6.17
N VAL A 151 18.41 -3.95 7.47
CA VAL A 151 17.31 -4.14 8.43
C VAL A 151 16.10 -3.30 8.03
N PHE A 152 16.32 -2.05 7.61
CA PHE A 152 15.25 -1.18 7.14
C PHE A 152 14.55 -1.70 5.89
N ASN A 153 15.30 -2.17 4.88
CA ASN A 153 14.73 -2.81 3.68
C ASN A 153 13.90 -4.05 4.04
N LEU A 154 14.38 -4.89 4.96
CA LEU A 154 13.62 -6.05 5.44
C LEU A 154 12.31 -5.63 6.12
N LEU A 155 12.33 -4.59 6.97
CA LEU A 155 11.13 -4.06 7.60
C LEU A 155 10.12 -3.55 6.56
N ILE A 156 10.58 -2.87 5.51
CA ILE A 156 9.73 -2.44 4.40
C ILE A 156 9.08 -3.65 3.72
N ILE A 157 9.86 -4.68 3.37
CA ILE A 157 9.32 -5.91 2.76
C ILE A 157 8.23 -6.53 3.65
N PHE A 158 8.49 -6.67 4.96
CA PHE A 158 7.51 -7.23 5.89
C PHE A 158 6.23 -6.40 5.95
N LEU A 159 6.34 -5.07 6.00
CA LEU A 159 5.19 -4.18 5.98
C LEU A 159 4.42 -4.34 4.66
N VAL A 160 5.09 -4.32 3.52
CA VAL A 160 4.46 -4.43 2.20
C VAL A 160 3.74 -5.77 2.04
N ILE A 161 4.35 -6.88 2.44
CA ILE A 161 3.70 -8.20 2.45
C ILE A 161 2.49 -8.21 3.38
N HIS A 162 2.61 -7.63 4.59
CA HIS A 162 1.50 -7.52 5.52
C HIS A 162 0.32 -6.77 4.90
N PHE A 163 0.56 -5.63 4.24
CA PHE A 163 -0.48 -4.88 3.55
C PHE A 163 -1.08 -5.63 2.37
N ALA A 164 -0.26 -6.36 1.60
CA ALA A 164 -0.75 -7.20 0.51
C ALA A 164 -1.73 -8.27 1.01
N LEU A 165 -1.37 -8.96 2.10
CA LEU A 165 -2.23 -9.95 2.75
C LEU A 165 -3.53 -9.34 3.26
N VAL A 166 -3.44 -8.17 3.90
CA VAL A 166 -4.60 -7.42 4.42
C VAL A 166 -5.55 -7.02 3.29
N ILE A 167 -5.03 -6.47 2.19
CA ILE A 167 -5.83 -6.05 1.02
C ILE A 167 -6.48 -7.27 0.36
N SER A 168 -5.74 -8.36 0.19
CA SER A 168 -6.24 -9.61 -0.38
C SER A 168 -7.37 -10.22 0.46
N ALA A 169 -7.17 -10.31 1.79
CA ALA A 169 -8.20 -10.77 2.71
C ALA A 169 -9.45 -9.87 2.69
N TYR A 170 -9.27 -8.55 2.61
CA TYR A 170 -10.38 -7.61 2.51
C TYR A 170 -11.18 -7.79 1.21
N ALA A 171 -10.50 -7.97 0.08
CA ALA A 171 -11.14 -8.22 -1.22
C ALA A 171 -11.94 -9.55 -1.20
N ALA A 172 -11.37 -10.61 -0.62
CA ALA A 172 -12.01 -11.92 -0.50
C ALA A 172 -13.28 -11.86 0.38
N ASN A 173 -13.18 -11.22 1.55
CA ASN A 173 -14.30 -11.07 2.48
C ASN A 173 -15.45 -10.26 1.88
N ARG A 174 -15.13 -9.24 1.06
CA ARG A 174 -16.14 -8.44 0.39
C ARG A 174 -16.94 -9.24 -0.64
N LYS A 175 -16.25 -10.05 -1.45
CA LYS A 175 -16.88 -10.95 -2.43
C LYS A 175 -17.86 -11.92 -1.75
N ALA A 176 -17.47 -12.47 -0.61
CA ALA A 176 -18.33 -13.37 0.16
C ALA A 176 -19.60 -12.66 0.68
N LYS A 177 -19.51 -11.39 1.07
CA LYS A 177 -20.68 -10.59 1.51
C LYS A 177 -21.63 -10.30 0.35
N GLU A 178 -21.11 -9.96 -0.83
CA GLU A 178 -21.93 -9.70 -2.02
C GLU A 178 -22.66 -10.96 -2.49
N MET A 179 -21.99 -12.12 -2.49
CA MET A 179 -22.62 -13.40 -2.80
C MET A 179 -23.76 -13.74 -1.82
N LYS A 180 -23.55 -13.49 -0.53
CA LYS A 180 -24.61 -13.69 0.48
C LYS A 180 -25.78 -12.73 0.29
N ALA A 181 -25.52 -11.47 -0.04
CA ALA A 181 -26.58 -10.48 -0.28
C ALA A 181 -27.41 -10.82 -1.53
N ALA A 182 -26.76 -11.28 -2.61
CA ALA A 182 -27.44 -11.74 -3.82
C ALA A 182 -28.33 -12.97 -3.53
N LEU A 183 -27.84 -13.93 -2.76
CA LEU A 183 -28.61 -15.11 -2.37
C LEU A 183 -29.84 -14.75 -1.52
N VAL A 184 -29.69 -13.82 -0.57
CA VAL A 184 -30.82 -13.36 0.27
C VAL A 184 -31.88 -12.66 -0.58
N HIS A 185 -31.47 -11.88 -1.59
CA HIS A 185 -32.40 -11.25 -2.53
C HIS A 185 -33.20 -12.29 -3.32
N GLU A 186 -32.53 -13.31 -3.86
CA GLU A 186 -33.16 -14.40 -4.62
C GLU A 186 -34.19 -15.18 -3.77
N ILE A 187 -33.84 -15.52 -2.51
CA ILE A 187 -34.75 -16.20 -1.57
C ILE A 187 -35.97 -15.33 -1.23
N THR A 188 -35.77 -14.02 -1.10
CA THR A 188 -36.86 -13.09 -0.77
C THR A 188 -37.84 -12.95 -1.94
N GLU A 189 -37.32 -12.89 -3.17
CA GLU A 189 -38.13 -12.81 -4.39
C GLU A 189 -38.93 -14.10 -4.63
N SER A 190 -38.33 -15.27 -4.39
CA SER A 190 -39.04 -16.56 -4.51
C SER A 190 -40.20 -16.69 -3.51
N ASN A 191 -40.05 -16.15 -2.30
CA ASN A 191 -41.10 -16.22 -1.27
C ASN A 191 -42.30 -15.30 -1.59
N ILE A 192 -42.05 -14.14 -2.21
CA ILE A 192 -43.13 -13.21 -2.59
C ILE A 192 -43.97 -13.78 -3.76
N SER A 193 -43.32 -14.42 -4.74
CA SER A 193 -44.03 -15.05 -5.87
C SER A 193 -44.94 -16.20 -5.41
N SER A 194 -44.48 -16.99 -4.42
CA SER A 194 -45.30 -18.08 -3.85
C SER A 194 -46.51 -17.59 -3.05
N ALA A 195 -46.47 -16.37 -2.49
CA ALA A 195 -47.59 -15.82 -1.72
C ALA A 195 -48.72 -15.25 -2.59
N HIS A 196 -48.44 -14.88 -3.86
CA HIS A 196 -49.43 -14.25 -4.74
C HIS A 196 -50.35 -15.27 -5.46
N GLY A 197 -50.03 -16.57 -5.43
CA GLY A 197 -50.79 -17.61 -6.13
C GLY A 197 -52.10 -18.08 -5.47
N THR A 198 -52.45 -17.59 -4.28
CA THR A 198 -53.60 -18.12 -3.51
C THR A 198 -54.48 -17.03 -2.89
N SER A 199 -55.14 -16.21 -3.71
CA SER A 199 -56.34 -15.47 -3.27
C SER A 199 -57.17 -14.99 -4.46
N THR A 200 -57.91 -15.92 -5.06
CA THR A 200 -59.17 -15.63 -5.72
C THR A 200 -60.27 -16.33 -4.93
N HIS A 201 -60.59 -15.78 -3.76
CA HIS A 201 -61.94 -15.89 -3.25
C HIS A 201 -62.38 -14.54 -2.71
N GLY A 202 -63.30 -13.92 -3.44
CA GLY A 202 -63.70 -12.55 -3.24
C GLY A 202 -64.37 -12.30 -1.90
N THR A 203 -64.17 -11.10 -1.38
CA THR A 203 -65.24 -10.39 -0.68
C THR A 203 -65.06 -8.91 -0.97
N SER A 204 -66.03 -8.38 -1.72
CA SER A 204 -66.24 -6.96 -1.94
C SER A 204 -66.70 -6.33 -0.62
N THR A 205 -65.97 -5.32 -0.15
CA THR A 205 -66.56 -4.34 0.77
C THR A 205 -65.98 -2.96 0.50
N HIS A 206 -66.87 -2.10 0.01
CA HIS A 206 -66.77 -0.65 -0.07
C HIS A 206 -66.27 -0.03 1.23
N GLY A 207 -65.33 0.90 1.15
CA GLY A 207 -64.81 1.64 2.31
C GLY A 207 -64.05 2.91 1.93
N THR A 208 -64.82 3.98 1.77
CA THR A 208 -64.56 5.40 1.54
C THR A 208 -63.37 6.05 2.30
N SER A 209 -62.59 6.88 1.59
CA SER A 209 -61.94 8.17 1.97
C SER A 209 -61.15 8.28 3.31
N THR A 210 -59.97 8.91 3.38
CA THR A 210 -59.85 10.38 3.45
C THR A 210 -58.38 10.81 3.40
N TYR A 211 -58.14 11.92 2.69
CA TYR A 211 -56.89 12.65 2.50
C TYR A 211 -56.28 13.19 3.82
N GLY A 212 -54.94 13.21 3.91
CA GLY A 212 -54.20 13.84 5.00
C GLY A 212 -52.86 14.39 4.52
N PHE A 213 -52.91 15.58 3.91
CA PHE A 213 -51.79 16.40 3.45
C PHE A 213 -51.15 17.12 4.65
N ALA A 214 -49.85 16.95 4.93
CA ALA A 214 -49.12 17.87 5.81
C ALA A 214 -47.60 17.80 5.56
N GLY A 215 -47.07 18.85 4.91
CA GLY A 215 -45.63 19.08 4.78
C GLY A 215 -45.06 19.88 5.95
N LYS A 216 -43.72 19.97 5.99
CA LYS A 216 -42.89 21.11 6.45
C LYS A 216 -41.41 20.70 6.38
N THR A 217 -40.68 21.34 5.46
CA THR A 217 -39.57 22.30 5.67
C THR A 217 -38.26 21.64 6.06
#